data_AF-A0A383CMI1-F1
#
_entry.id   AF-A0A383CMI1-F1
#
_cell.length_a   1.000
_cell.length_b   1.000
_cell.length_c   1.000
_cell.angle_alpha   90.00
_cell.angle_beta   90.00
_cell.angle_gamma   90.00
#
_symmetry.space_group_name_H-M   'P 1'
#
loop_
_entity.id
_entity.type
_entity.pdbx_description
1 polymer ?
#
loop_
_entity_poly.entity_id
_entity_poly.type
_entity_poly.pdbx_seq_one_letter_code
_entity_poly.pdbx_strand_id
1 'polypeptide(L)'
;SIRKPRILQFFHEYFDYDLAGGVCKDAKALSKAGGGRSFPNVMFGMTASVDRLIELIVKEDKQVLKELLTTDRVILDPGNDHLYFSTRENLKKPPPRDKKDKKKKPTPEELGYVALPESERINVRIPAVKYTNGRNVRTLVKLPKEERMGILTHPSWLVSHSDAMDNHAILRGKWIRERLLGGAVPEVPITVDAQLPDEPKNTLRERMRVTRVAECWRCHRKMDPLGLPFEMYNHLGLRR
;
A
#
# COMPACT_ATOMS: atom_id res chain seq x y z
N SER A 1 1.55 8.58 26.27
CA SER A 1 0.15 8.26 25.92
C SER A 1 -0.02 6.76 25.94
N ILE A 2 -0.97 6.23 26.70
CA ILE A 2 -1.29 4.79 26.74
C ILE A 2 -1.99 4.45 25.41
N ARG A 3 -1.56 3.38 24.73
CA ARG A 3 -2.20 2.92 23.47
C ARG A 3 -3.66 2.63 23.78
N LYS A 4 -4.59 3.09 22.94
CA LYS A 4 -6.02 2.72 23.02
C LYS A 4 -6.25 1.55 22.05
N PRO A 5 -5.95 0.30 22.42
CA PRO A 5 -5.91 -0.83 21.48
C PRO A 5 -7.24 -1.02 20.74
N ARG A 6 -8.37 -0.78 21.41
CA ARG A 6 -9.70 -0.87 20.79
C ARG A 6 -9.95 0.14 19.67
N ILE A 7 -9.34 1.33 19.76
CA ILE A 7 -9.50 2.34 18.70
C ILE A 7 -8.74 1.90 17.45
N LEU A 8 -7.50 1.42 17.60
CA LEU A 8 -6.73 0.92 16.46
C LEU A 8 -7.38 -0.32 15.84
N GLN A 9 -7.93 -1.22 16.66
CA GLN A 9 -8.65 -2.39 16.19
C GLN A 9 -9.79 -2.03 15.24
N PHE A 10 -10.56 -0.97 15.55
CA PHE A 10 -11.59 -0.49 14.63
C PHE A 10 -11.01 -0.09 13.26
N PHE A 11 -9.89 0.60 13.23
CA PHE A 11 -9.26 1.01 11.97
C PHE A 11 -8.62 -0.15 11.21
N HIS A 12 -8.08 -1.15 11.92
CA HIS A 12 -7.66 -2.44 11.33
C HIS A 12 -8.85 -3.11 10.64
N GLU A 13 -9.96 -3.32 11.35
CA GLU A 13 -11.15 -4.00 10.81
C GLU A 13 -11.88 -3.22 9.71
N TYR A 14 -11.75 -1.90 9.70
CA TYR A 14 -12.38 -1.06 8.69
C TYR A 14 -11.55 -0.99 7.40
N PHE A 15 -10.24 -0.74 7.51
CA PHE A 15 -9.36 -0.51 6.37
C PHE A 15 -8.52 -1.72 5.95
N ASP A 16 -8.43 -2.77 6.78
CA ASP A 16 -7.68 -4.00 6.53
C ASP A 16 -6.16 -3.78 6.28
N TYR A 17 -5.61 -2.61 6.58
CA TYR A 17 -4.21 -2.27 6.24
C TYR A 17 -3.18 -3.12 7.01
N ASP A 18 -3.56 -3.73 8.13
CA ASP A 18 -2.70 -4.58 8.94
C ASP A 18 -2.44 -5.96 8.32
N LEU A 19 -3.32 -6.40 7.41
CA LEU A 19 -3.19 -7.66 6.70
C LEU A 19 -1.99 -7.71 5.74
N ALA A 20 -1.43 -6.54 5.37
CA ALA A 20 -0.37 -6.41 4.38
C ALA A 20 0.84 -7.33 4.61
N GLY A 21 1.27 -7.47 5.86
CA GLY A 21 2.39 -8.33 6.23
C GLY A 21 2.09 -9.83 6.15
N GLY A 22 0.81 -10.20 6.18
CA GLY A 22 0.34 -11.57 6.04
C GLY A 22 0.09 -12.01 4.59
N VAL A 23 0.06 -11.08 3.62
CA VAL A 23 -0.12 -11.41 2.21
C VAL A 23 1.12 -12.13 1.69
N CYS A 24 1.00 -13.44 1.48
CA CYS A 24 2.07 -14.25 0.92
C CYS A 24 2.31 -13.86 -0.54
N LYS A 25 3.54 -13.44 -0.89
CA LYS A 25 3.93 -13.07 -2.25
C LYS A 25 4.73 -14.19 -2.89
N ASP A 26 4.45 -14.47 -4.17
CA ASP A 26 5.30 -15.35 -4.95
C ASP A 26 6.71 -14.74 -5.07
N ALA A 27 7.74 -15.55 -4.88
CA ALA A 27 9.12 -15.07 -4.83
C ALA A 27 9.58 -14.45 -6.16
N LYS A 28 9.13 -15.01 -7.31
CA LYS A 28 9.48 -14.49 -8.63
C LYS A 28 8.73 -13.19 -8.90
N ALA A 29 7.43 -13.15 -8.61
CA ALA A 29 6.60 -11.96 -8.76
C ALA A 29 7.09 -10.80 -7.87
N LEU A 30 7.49 -11.11 -6.63
CA LEU A 30 8.06 -10.16 -5.67
C LEU A 30 9.35 -9.54 -6.21
N SER A 31 10.30 -10.37 -6.65
CA SER A 31 11.58 -9.92 -7.21
C SER A 31 11.38 -9.07 -8.46
N LYS A 32 10.50 -9.51 -9.37
CA LYS A 32 10.18 -8.78 -10.61
C LYS A 32 9.55 -7.41 -10.35
N ALA A 33 8.73 -7.31 -9.29
CA ALA A 33 8.09 -6.06 -8.90
C ALA A 33 8.99 -5.12 -8.09
N GLY A 34 10.26 -5.48 -7.83
CA GLY A 34 11.22 -4.67 -7.08
C GLY A 34 11.26 -4.95 -5.58
N GLY A 35 10.50 -5.93 -5.10
CA GLY A 35 10.51 -6.37 -3.71
C GLY A 35 11.65 -7.33 -3.38
N GLY A 36 11.84 -7.60 -2.10
CA GLY A 36 12.88 -8.51 -1.60
C GLY A 36 12.39 -9.40 -0.45
N ARG A 37 13.22 -10.33 0.02
CA ARG A 37 12.86 -11.32 1.05
C ARG A 37 12.40 -10.71 2.39
N SER A 38 12.77 -9.46 2.66
CA SER A 38 12.34 -8.71 3.84
C SER A 38 10.94 -8.10 3.71
N PHE A 39 10.24 -8.31 2.58
CA PHE A 39 8.94 -7.71 2.28
C PHE A 39 7.92 -7.82 3.44
N PRO A 40 7.67 -8.99 4.04
CA PRO A 40 6.73 -9.10 5.15
C PRO A 40 7.11 -8.17 6.32
N ASN A 41 8.40 -8.08 6.63
CA ASN A 41 8.93 -7.28 7.73
C ASN A 41 8.74 -5.79 7.47
N VAL A 42 8.93 -5.37 6.22
CA VAL A 42 8.68 -3.99 5.81
C VAL A 42 7.19 -3.68 5.93
N MET A 43 6.30 -4.57 5.48
CA MET A 43 4.86 -4.40 5.61
C MET A 43 4.41 -4.31 7.07
N PHE A 44 4.86 -5.22 7.95
CA PHE A 44 4.57 -5.14 9.39
C PHE A 44 5.08 -3.86 10.04
N GLY A 45 6.30 -3.44 9.67
CA GLY A 45 6.87 -2.17 10.14
C GLY A 45 6.07 -0.95 9.66
N MET A 46 5.54 -1.03 8.44
CA MET A 46 4.73 0.03 7.83
C MET A 46 3.30 0.06 8.39
N THR A 47 2.73 -1.09 8.78
CA THR A 47 1.49 -1.14 9.59
C THR A 47 1.66 -0.37 10.89
N ALA A 48 2.79 -0.54 11.59
CA ALA A 48 3.06 0.22 12.82
C ALA A 48 3.18 1.74 12.55
N SER A 49 3.74 2.14 11.40
CA SER A 49 3.74 3.54 10.98
C SER A 49 2.32 4.08 10.73
N VAL A 50 1.44 3.30 10.08
CA VAL A 50 0.03 3.69 9.84
C VAL A 50 -0.74 3.79 11.14
N ASP A 51 -0.57 2.83 12.05
CA ASP A 51 -1.15 2.90 13.41
C ASP A 51 -0.79 4.22 14.08
N ARG A 52 0.48 4.61 13.99
CA ARG A 52 0.95 5.85 14.62
C ARG A 52 0.36 7.09 13.95
N LEU A 53 0.23 7.09 12.63
CA LEU A 53 -0.42 8.18 11.89
C LEU A 53 -1.90 8.31 12.29
N ILE A 54 -2.62 7.19 12.39
CA ILE A 54 -4.00 7.15 12.85
C ILE A 54 -4.11 7.68 14.27
N GLU A 55 -3.22 7.27 15.18
CA GLU A 55 -3.20 7.80 16.55
C GLU A 55 -3.06 9.33 16.59
N LEU A 56 -2.24 9.92 15.70
CA LEU A 56 -2.08 11.37 15.59
C LEU A 56 -3.36 12.04 15.08
N ILE A 57 -3.93 11.54 13.99
CA ILE A 57 -5.16 12.08 13.38
C ILE A 57 -6.36 11.95 14.34
N VAL A 58 -6.49 10.82 15.03
CA VAL A 58 -7.55 10.60 16.04
C VAL A 58 -7.34 11.51 17.24
N LYS A 59 -6.09 11.78 17.64
CA LYS A 59 -5.81 12.73 18.72
C LYS A 59 -6.17 14.17 18.35
N GLU A 60 -6.06 14.52 17.07
CA GLU A 60 -6.48 15.84 16.55
C GLU A 60 -8.01 16.00 16.52
N ASP A 61 -8.74 14.88 16.39
CA ASP A 61 -10.21 14.76 16.51
C ASP A 61 -11.00 15.74 15.62
N LYS A 62 -10.56 15.89 14.36
CA LYS A 62 -11.18 16.78 13.37
C LYS A 62 -11.43 16.05 12.07
N GLN A 63 -12.71 15.80 11.74
CA GLN A 63 -13.12 15.12 10.50
C GLN A 63 -12.27 13.86 10.22
N VAL A 64 -12.06 13.03 11.24
CA VAL A 64 -11.07 11.93 11.26
C VAL A 64 -11.09 11.09 9.98
N LEU A 65 -12.27 10.64 9.55
CA LEU A 65 -12.38 9.82 8.33
C LEU A 65 -11.93 10.56 7.07
N LYS A 66 -12.32 11.83 6.90
CA LYS A 66 -11.89 12.66 5.77
C LYS A 66 -10.38 12.82 5.79
N GLU A 67 -9.81 13.16 6.94
CA GLU A 67 -8.36 13.32 7.10
C GLU A 67 -7.62 12.02 6.77
N LEU A 68 -8.10 10.86 7.23
CA LEU A 68 -7.51 9.56 6.87
C LEU A 68 -7.57 9.25 5.37
N LEU A 69 -8.59 9.75 4.67
CA LEU A 69 -8.77 9.54 3.23
C LEU A 69 -8.02 10.57 2.37
N THR A 70 -7.63 11.72 2.92
CA THR A 70 -7.05 12.83 2.14
C THR A 70 -5.72 13.36 2.65
N THR A 71 -5.20 12.85 3.78
CA THR A 71 -3.94 13.31 4.36
C THR A 71 -2.77 13.10 3.39
N ASP A 72 -1.89 14.09 3.30
CA ASP A 72 -0.58 13.99 2.65
C ASP A 72 0.51 13.54 3.63
N ARG A 73 0.17 13.38 4.92
CA ARG A 73 1.11 12.98 5.98
C ARG A 73 1.34 11.48 5.98
N VAL A 74 2.59 11.08 6.06
CA VAL A 74 3.01 9.67 6.26
C VAL A 74 4.12 9.58 7.28
N ILE A 75 4.22 8.44 7.96
CA ILE A 75 5.31 8.13 8.89
C ILE A 75 6.21 7.08 8.24
N LEU A 76 7.46 7.43 7.99
CA LEU A 76 8.39 6.62 7.22
C LEU A 76 9.54 6.07 8.06
N ASP A 77 9.93 4.83 7.77
CA ASP A 77 11.25 4.28 8.06
C ASP A 77 12.24 4.65 6.95
N PRO A 78 13.19 5.56 7.19
CA PRO A 78 14.25 5.87 6.23
C PRO A 78 15.24 4.70 6.03
N GLY A 79 15.04 3.54 6.67
CA GLY A 79 15.79 2.33 6.34
C GLY A 79 15.09 1.45 5.31
N ASN A 80 13.76 1.42 5.33
CA ASN A 80 12.97 0.33 4.75
C ASN A 80 11.85 0.79 3.82
N ASP A 81 11.25 1.96 4.07
CA ASP A 81 10.00 2.38 3.41
C ASP A 81 10.27 3.14 2.11
N HIS A 82 11.51 3.60 1.94
CA HIS A 82 12.02 4.30 0.78
C HIS A 82 11.53 3.79 -0.58
N LEU A 83 11.55 2.48 -0.80
CA LEU A 83 11.12 1.87 -2.06
C LEU A 83 9.66 2.23 -2.41
N TYR A 84 8.79 2.39 -1.42
CA TYR A 84 7.34 2.52 -1.60
C TYR A 84 6.87 3.96 -1.81
N PHE A 85 7.65 4.93 -1.34
CA PHE A 85 7.36 6.36 -1.39
C PHE A 85 8.32 7.11 -2.32
N SER A 86 8.99 6.42 -3.24
CA SER A 86 9.74 7.06 -4.34
C SER A 86 8.84 7.26 -5.57
N THR A 87 9.13 8.29 -6.36
CA THR A 87 8.42 8.55 -7.63
C THR A 87 8.96 7.68 -8.77
N ARG A 88 8.10 7.41 -9.77
CA ARG A 88 8.40 6.53 -10.90
C ARG A 88 9.53 7.05 -11.80
N GLU A 89 9.73 8.37 -11.89
CA GLU A 89 10.85 9.01 -12.61
C GLU A 89 12.23 8.74 -11.98
N ASN A 90 12.22 8.29 -10.73
CA ASN A 90 13.39 8.06 -9.91
C ASN A 90 13.77 6.58 -9.75
N LEU A 91 12.97 5.65 -10.30
CA LEU A 91 13.33 4.23 -10.44
C LEU A 91 14.35 3.99 -11.57
N LYS A 92 15.23 4.96 -11.87
CA LYS A 92 16.39 4.70 -12.72
C LYS A 92 17.28 3.69 -12.00
N LYS A 93 17.78 2.68 -12.72
CA LYS A 93 18.77 1.76 -12.18
C LYS A 93 19.88 2.59 -11.51
N PRO A 94 20.24 2.32 -10.24
CA PRO A 94 21.32 3.05 -9.60
C PRO A 94 22.57 2.90 -10.48
N PRO A 95 23.36 3.98 -10.68
CA PRO A 95 24.57 3.89 -11.49
C PRO A 95 25.49 2.79 -10.95
N PRO A 96 26.25 2.10 -11.82
CA PRO A 96 27.21 1.08 -11.37
C PRO A 96 28.16 1.69 -10.33
N ARG A 97 28.13 1.18 -9.09
CA ARG A 97 29.00 1.66 -8.01
C ARG A 97 30.31 0.86 -7.98
N ASP A 98 31.42 1.57 -7.85
CA ASP A 98 32.73 0.97 -7.63
C ASP A 98 32.79 0.18 -6.32
N LYS A 99 33.69 -0.81 -6.26
CA LYS A 99 33.80 -1.74 -5.12
C LYS A 99 34.04 -1.04 -3.77
N LYS A 100 34.58 0.18 -3.76
CA LYS A 100 34.82 0.99 -2.55
C LYS A 100 33.56 1.72 -2.04
N ASP A 101 32.59 2.02 -2.91
CA ASP A 101 31.34 2.73 -2.56
C ASP A 101 30.18 1.80 -2.16
N LYS A 102 30.36 0.48 -2.30
CA LYS A 102 29.38 -0.53 -1.84
C LYS A 102 29.12 -0.50 -0.33
N LYS A 103 30.01 0.14 0.47
CA LYS A 103 29.84 0.30 1.92
C LYS A 103 28.97 1.51 2.31
N LYS A 104 28.79 2.49 1.41
CA LYS A 104 27.91 3.64 1.66
C LYS A 104 26.49 3.32 1.18
N LYS A 105 25.52 3.42 2.09
CA LYS A 105 24.10 3.37 1.70
C LYS A 105 23.82 4.57 0.77
N PRO A 106 23.12 4.38 -0.35
CA PRO A 106 22.73 5.48 -1.23
C PRO A 106 21.98 6.57 -0.46
N THR A 107 22.19 7.84 -0.78
CA THR A 107 21.43 8.92 -0.16
C THR A 107 19.98 8.97 -0.67
N PRO A 108 19.07 9.61 0.09
CA PRO A 108 17.74 9.96 -0.38
C PRO A 108 17.71 10.77 -1.69
N GLU A 109 18.78 11.41 -2.12
CA GLU A 109 18.77 12.14 -3.39
C GLU A 109 19.31 11.24 -4.53
N GLU A 110 20.22 10.32 -4.21
CA GLU A 110 20.90 9.41 -5.15
C GLU A 110 20.05 8.25 -5.67
N LEU A 111 19.01 7.83 -4.94
CA LEU A 111 18.00 6.90 -5.48
C LEU A 111 16.76 7.64 -5.97
N GLY A 112 16.89 8.95 -6.20
CA GLY A 112 15.83 9.83 -6.65
C GLY A 112 14.66 9.90 -5.66
N TYR A 113 14.95 10.04 -4.38
CA TYR A 113 13.90 10.45 -3.47
C TYR A 113 13.74 11.97 -3.56
N VAL A 114 12.50 12.44 -3.47
CA VAL A 114 12.27 13.80 -2.99
C VAL A 114 12.60 13.75 -1.51
N ALA A 115 13.66 14.44 -1.09
CA ALA A 115 13.89 14.68 0.33
C ALA A 115 12.70 15.49 0.84
N LEU A 116 11.87 14.87 1.67
CA LEU A 116 10.67 15.52 2.17
C LEU A 116 11.09 16.60 3.19
N PRO A 117 10.62 17.85 3.02
CA PRO A 117 11.36 19.04 3.45
C PRO A 117 11.38 19.30 4.95
N GLU A 118 10.64 18.57 5.77
CA GLU A 118 10.71 18.77 7.22
C GLU A 118 10.25 17.50 7.93
N SER A 119 11.05 17.07 8.89
CA SER A 119 11.08 15.69 9.36
C SER A 119 11.04 15.73 10.88
N GLU A 120 9.84 15.62 11.45
CA GLU A 120 9.69 15.48 12.90
C GLU A 120 9.96 14.02 13.27
N ARG A 121 10.90 13.78 14.19
CA ARG A 121 11.20 12.42 14.67
C ARG A 121 10.05 11.94 15.56
N ILE A 122 9.36 10.89 15.11
CA ILE A 122 8.26 10.28 15.84
C ILE A 122 8.63 8.88 16.28
N ASN A 123 8.38 8.59 17.55
CA ASN A 123 8.48 7.23 18.07
C ASN A 123 7.27 6.41 17.64
N VAL A 124 7.53 5.30 16.97
CA VAL A 124 6.58 4.28 16.59
C VAL A 124 6.83 3.05 17.45
N ARG A 125 5.78 2.54 18.09
CA ARG A 125 5.85 1.27 18.82
C ARG A 125 5.63 0.14 17.82
N ILE A 126 6.71 -0.54 17.46
CA ILE A 126 6.63 -1.74 16.63
C ILE A 126 6.33 -2.92 17.57
N PRO A 127 5.22 -3.67 17.38
CA PRO A 127 5.01 -4.89 18.15
C PRO A 127 6.20 -5.82 17.91
N ALA A 128 6.68 -6.49 18.97
CA ALA A 128 7.78 -7.44 18.89
C ALA A 128 7.34 -8.70 18.12
N VAL A 129 7.19 -8.56 16.80
CA VAL A 129 7.05 -9.70 15.90
C VAL A 129 8.46 -10.23 15.65
N LYS A 130 8.60 -11.56 15.50
CA LYS A 130 9.89 -12.27 15.28
C LYS A 130 10.76 -11.71 14.14
N TYR A 131 10.28 -10.73 13.37
CA TYR A 131 10.89 -10.27 12.13
C TYR A 131 11.13 -8.75 12.05
N THR A 132 10.84 -7.95 13.08
CA THR A 132 11.05 -6.50 13.03
C THR A 132 12.33 -6.08 13.76
N ASN A 133 13.45 -6.01 13.03
CA ASN A 133 14.68 -5.32 13.48
C ASN A 133 14.62 -3.80 13.17
N GLY A 134 13.42 -3.25 13.04
CA GLY A 134 13.18 -1.87 12.63
C GLY A 134 13.54 -0.87 13.74
N ARG A 135 14.03 0.31 13.36
CA ARG A 135 14.22 1.40 14.31
C ARG A 135 12.86 1.93 14.75
N ASN A 136 12.68 2.12 16.05
CA ASN A 136 11.46 2.73 16.61
C ASN A 136 11.32 4.21 16.23
N VAL A 137 12.45 4.89 15.96
CA VAL A 137 12.45 6.28 15.52
C VAL A 137 12.13 6.30 14.03
N ARG A 138 11.00 6.92 13.71
CA ARG A 138 10.48 7.15 12.35
C ARG A 138 10.38 8.64 12.09
N THR A 139 10.07 8.98 10.86
CA THR A 139 9.99 10.38 10.42
C THR A 139 8.59 10.68 9.93
N LEU A 140 7.93 11.68 10.53
CA LEU A 140 6.69 12.22 9.97
C LEU A 140 7.05 13.19 8.85
N VAL A 141 6.42 13.03 7.70
CA VAL A 141 6.68 13.79 6.50
C VAL A 141 5.37 14.08 5.76
N LYS A 142 5.36 15.10 4.90
CA LYS A 142 4.27 15.35 3.95
C LYS A 142 4.71 14.98 2.55
N LEU A 143 3.91 14.19 1.85
CA LEU A 143 4.13 13.83 0.45
C LEU A 143 3.63 14.95 -0.47
N PRO A 144 4.21 15.11 -1.67
CA PRO A 144 3.63 15.94 -2.72
C PRO A 144 2.21 15.46 -3.06
N LYS A 145 1.29 16.40 -3.30
CA LYS A 145 -0.14 16.10 -3.54
C LYS A 145 -0.36 15.26 -4.81
N GLU A 146 0.58 15.31 -5.74
CA GLU A 146 0.58 14.61 -7.02
C GLU A 146 1.03 13.12 -6.89
N GLU A 147 1.58 12.74 -5.74
CA GLU A 147 2.09 11.40 -5.50
C GLU A 147 1.05 10.45 -4.90
N ARG A 148 0.73 10.63 -3.61
CA ARG A 148 -0.15 9.78 -2.82
C ARG A 148 -0.88 10.63 -1.80
N MET A 149 -2.14 10.29 -1.54
CA MET A 149 -2.94 10.90 -0.49
C MET A 149 -3.84 9.84 0.16
N GLY A 150 -3.92 9.89 1.49
CA GLY A 150 -4.77 9.05 2.30
C GLY A 150 -4.38 7.58 2.37
N ILE A 151 -5.06 6.85 3.25
CA ILE A 151 -4.82 5.44 3.53
C ILE A 151 -5.02 4.55 2.29
N LEU A 152 -5.96 4.88 1.40
CA LEU A 152 -6.27 4.04 0.23
C LEU A 152 -5.15 4.04 -0.82
N THR A 153 -4.23 4.99 -0.76
CA THR A 153 -3.01 5.00 -1.59
C THR A 153 -1.77 4.58 -0.82
N HIS A 154 -1.91 4.24 0.47
CA HIS A 154 -0.81 3.77 1.29
C HIS A 154 -0.42 2.32 0.92
N PRO A 155 0.88 1.99 0.86
CA PRO A 155 1.32 0.64 0.49
C PRO A 155 0.69 -0.48 1.32
N SER A 156 0.54 -0.31 2.64
CA SER A 156 -0.13 -1.29 3.50
C SER A 156 -1.55 -1.62 3.01
N TRP A 157 -2.39 -0.62 2.74
CA TRP A 157 -3.75 -0.86 2.24
C TRP A 157 -3.75 -1.50 0.84
N LEU A 158 -2.88 -1.00 -0.05
CA LEU A 158 -2.75 -1.49 -1.42
C LEU A 158 -2.32 -2.97 -1.47
N VAL A 159 -1.43 -3.37 -0.57
CA VAL A 159 -0.94 -4.75 -0.45
C VAL A 159 -2.01 -5.64 0.18
N SER A 160 -2.69 -5.20 1.23
CA SER A 160 -3.82 -5.96 1.82
C SER A 160 -4.90 -6.31 0.79
N HIS A 161 -5.10 -5.44 -0.21
CA HIS A 161 -6.04 -5.62 -1.31
C HIS A 161 -5.33 -6.01 -2.62
N SER A 162 -4.41 -6.97 -2.53
CA SER A 162 -3.70 -7.56 -3.67
C SER A 162 -3.51 -9.06 -3.48
N ASP A 163 -3.19 -9.76 -4.56
CA ASP A 163 -2.92 -11.20 -4.52
C ASP A 163 -1.39 -11.46 -4.48
N ALA A 164 -0.99 -12.74 -4.41
CA ALA A 164 0.39 -13.19 -4.38
C ALA A 164 1.22 -12.71 -5.58
N MET A 165 0.57 -12.55 -6.75
CA MET A 165 1.25 -12.28 -8.02
C MET A 165 0.85 -10.95 -8.68
N ASP A 166 -0.34 -10.42 -8.41
CA ASP A 166 -0.86 -9.25 -9.13
C ASP A 166 -1.66 -8.27 -8.26
N ASN A 167 -1.82 -7.05 -8.77
CA ASN A 167 -2.72 -6.07 -8.18
C ASN A 167 -4.17 -6.51 -8.40
N HIS A 168 -5.09 -6.03 -7.56
CA HIS A 168 -6.47 -6.50 -7.62
C HIS A 168 -7.47 -5.32 -7.61
N ALA A 169 -7.66 -4.69 -8.78
CA ALA A 169 -8.60 -3.58 -8.92
C ALA A 169 -10.03 -3.95 -8.50
N ILE A 170 -10.48 -5.17 -8.80
CA ILE A 170 -11.83 -5.63 -8.44
C ILE A 170 -12.04 -5.65 -6.91
N LEU A 171 -11.11 -6.23 -6.13
CA LEU A 171 -11.19 -6.25 -4.66
C LEU A 171 -11.11 -4.84 -4.07
N ARG A 172 -10.20 -3.99 -4.57
CA ARG A 172 -10.11 -2.59 -4.15
C ARG A 172 -11.41 -1.82 -4.42
N GLY A 173 -12.00 -2.02 -5.60
CA GLY A 173 -13.28 -1.41 -5.98
C GLY A 173 -14.46 -1.95 -5.16
N LYS A 174 -14.47 -3.25 -4.85
CA LYS A 174 -15.45 -3.89 -3.96
C LYS A 174 -15.38 -3.27 -2.56
N TRP A 175 -14.18 -3.15 -1.99
CA TRP A 175 -13.97 -2.52 -0.69
C TRP A 175 -14.55 -1.10 -0.67
N ILE A 176 -14.25 -0.27 -1.68
CA ILE A 176 -14.79 1.10 -1.75
C ILE A 176 -16.31 1.09 -1.84
N ARG A 177 -16.89 0.22 -2.67
CA ARG A 177 -18.35 0.11 -2.82
C ARG A 177 -19.03 -0.26 -1.51
N GLU A 178 -18.50 -1.24 -0.80
CA GLU A 178 -19.14 -1.83 0.39
C GLU A 178 -18.82 -1.06 1.67
N ARG A 179 -17.55 -0.75 1.91
CA ARG A 179 -17.09 -0.14 3.17
C ARG A 179 -17.18 1.37 3.18
N LEU A 180 -16.86 2.04 2.06
CA LEU A 180 -16.84 3.49 1.99
C LEU A 180 -18.17 4.09 1.52
N LEU A 181 -18.78 3.52 0.48
CA LEU A 181 -20.04 4.04 -0.10
C LEU A 181 -21.31 3.38 0.48
N GLY A 182 -21.17 2.38 1.35
CA GLY A 182 -22.30 1.67 1.98
C GLY A 182 -23.22 0.93 1.00
N GLY A 183 -22.71 0.62 -0.20
CA GLY A 183 -23.44 -0.18 -1.19
C GLY A 183 -23.28 -1.69 -0.94
N ALA A 184 -23.95 -2.49 -1.78
CA ALA A 184 -23.79 -3.93 -1.77
C ALA A 184 -23.41 -4.46 -3.16
N VAL A 185 -22.49 -5.43 -3.18
CA VAL A 185 -22.16 -6.25 -4.33
C VAL A 185 -22.66 -7.66 -4.04
N PRO A 186 -23.48 -8.27 -4.92
CA PRO A 186 -23.94 -9.63 -4.68
C PRO A 186 -22.74 -10.60 -4.73
N GLU A 187 -22.86 -11.69 -4.00
CA GLU A 187 -21.86 -12.75 -4.05
C GLU A 187 -21.76 -13.34 -5.46
N VAL A 188 -20.56 -13.80 -5.80
CA VAL A 188 -20.33 -14.49 -7.07
C VAL A 188 -21.06 -15.83 -7.00
N PRO A 189 -21.94 -16.16 -7.96
CA PRO A 189 -22.57 -17.47 -8.00
C PRO A 189 -21.54 -18.58 -8.09
N ILE A 190 -21.81 -19.73 -7.46
CA ILE A 190 -20.91 -20.90 -7.44
C ILE A 190 -20.57 -21.40 -8.86
N THR A 191 -21.43 -21.13 -9.83
CA THR A 191 -21.27 -21.55 -11.23
C THR A 191 -20.28 -20.71 -12.03
N VAL A 192 -19.82 -19.57 -11.49
CA VAL A 192 -18.93 -18.65 -12.21
C VAL A 192 -17.49 -18.85 -11.74
N ASP A 193 -16.61 -19.24 -12.66
CA ASP A 193 -15.17 -19.20 -12.42
C ASP A 193 -14.67 -17.76 -12.50
N ALA A 194 -14.52 -17.12 -11.33
CA ALA A 194 -14.12 -15.72 -11.21
C ALA A 194 -12.61 -15.52 -11.33
N GLN A 195 -12.01 -16.07 -12.39
CA GLN A 195 -10.60 -15.90 -12.70
C GLN A 195 -10.41 -15.05 -13.95
N LEU A 196 -9.44 -14.14 -13.89
CA LEU A 196 -9.00 -13.39 -15.06
C LEU A 196 -8.06 -14.26 -15.90
N PRO A 197 -8.04 -14.11 -17.24
CA PRO A 197 -7.09 -14.80 -18.11
C PRO A 197 -5.64 -14.64 -17.63
N ASP A 198 -4.84 -15.70 -17.68
CA ASP A 198 -3.41 -15.62 -17.38
C ASP A 198 -2.64 -15.04 -18.57
N GLU A 199 -2.54 -13.71 -18.60
CA GLU A 199 -1.86 -12.97 -19.66
C GLU A 199 -0.84 -12.00 -19.04
N PRO A 200 0.33 -12.48 -18.58
CA PRO A 200 1.28 -11.68 -17.80
C PRO A 200 1.89 -10.47 -18.52
N LYS A 201 1.71 -10.40 -19.84
CA LYS A 201 2.17 -9.28 -20.70
C LYS A 201 1.16 -8.15 -20.76
N ASN A 202 -0.10 -8.43 -20.45
CA ASN A 202 -1.20 -7.49 -20.52
C ASN A 202 -1.37 -6.75 -19.19
N THR A 203 -1.96 -5.55 -19.26
CA THR A 203 -2.35 -4.81 -18.05
C THR A 203 -3.51 -5.51 -17.33
N LEU A 204 -3.74 -5.22 -16.04
CA LEU A 204 -4.88 -5.80 -15.34
C LEU A 204 -6.18 -5.39 -16.04
N ARG A 205 -6.28 -4.13 -16.46
CA ARG A 205 -7.43 -3.60 -17.20
C ARG A 205 -7.68 -4.33 -18.52
N GLU A 206 -6.65 -4.66 -19.27
CA GLU A 206 -6.78 -5.47 -20.49
C GLU A 206 -7.28 -6.88 -20.19
N ARG A 207 -6.80 -7.50 -19.11
CA ARG A 207 -7.25 -8.83 -18.67
C ARG A 207 -8.70 -8.80 -18.17
N MET A 208 -9.12 -7.70 -17.55
CA MET A 208 -10.49 -7.46 -17.11
C MET A 208 -11.49 -7.27 -18.26
N ARG A 209 -11.08 -7.29 -19.55
CA ARG A 209 -12.02 -7.21 -20.68
C ARG A 209 -13.12 -8.29 -20.62
N VAL A 210 -12.82 -9.47 -20.07
CA VAL A 210 -13.77 -10.57 -19.91
C VAL A 210 -14.92 -10.23 -18.96
N THR A 211 -14.75 -9.24 -18.06
CA THR A 211 -15.78 -8.83 -17.10
C THR A 211 -16.87 -7.95 -17.72
N ARG A 212 -16.72 -7.57 -19.00
CA ARG A 212 -17.66 -6.71 -19.74
C ARG A 212 -18.85 -7.47 -20.33
N VAL A 213 -18.87 -8.80 -20.27
CA VAL A 213 -20.04 -9.59 -20.66
C VAL A 213 -21.25 -9.27 -19.77
N ALA A 214 -22.46 -9.38 -20.29
CA ALA A 214 -23.67 -8.89 -19.65
C ALA A 214 -23.89 -9.44 -18.23
N GLU A 215 -23.55 -10.71 -18.00
CA GLU A 215 -23.65 -11.36 -16.69
C GLU A 215 -22.70 -10.73 -15.66
N CYS A 216 -21.40 -10.67 -15.97
CA CYS A 216 -20.38 -10.08 -15.10
C CYS A 216 -20.58 -8.57 -14.89
N TRP A 217 -21.00 -7.85 -15.93
CA TRP A 217 -21.12 -6.39 -15.88
C TRP A 217 -22.20 -5.89 -14.91
N ARG A 218 -23.15 -6.74 -14.51
CA ARG A 218 -24.13 -6.43 -13.45
C ARG A 218 -23.47 -5.95 -12.16
N CYS A 219 -22.38 -6.60 -11.77
CA CYS A 219 -21.60 -6.32 -10.56
C CYS A 219 -20.39 -5.45 -10.87
N HIS A 220 -19.65 -5.76 -11.94
CA HIS A 220 -18.43 -5.05 -12.29
C HIS A 220 -18.65 -3.55 -12.58
N ARG A 221 -19.79 -3.16 -13.14
CA ARG A 221 -20.14 -1.73 -13.29
C ARG A 221 -20.12 -0.94 -11.98
N LYS A 222 -20.33 -1.61 -10.83
CA LYS A 222 -20.35 -0.99 -9.51
C LYS A 222 -18.97 -0.87 -8.88
N MET A 223 -18.00 -1.70 -9.29
CA MET A 223 -16.69 -1.86 -8.64
C MET A 223 -15.55 -1.39 -9.52
N ASP A 224 -15.54 -1.78 -10.79
CA ASP A 224 -14.42 -1.51 -11.71
C ASP A 224 -14.08 -0.02 -11.79
N PRO A 225 -15.05 0.92 -11.93
CA PRO A 225 -14.73 2.35 -11.95
C PRO A 225 -14.09 2.86 -10.65
N LEU A 226 -14.36 2.22 -9.52
CA LEU A 226 -13.80 2.59 -8.21
C LEU A 226 -12.41 1.98 -8.00
N GLY A 227 -12.17 0.78 -8.55
CA GLY A 227 -10.92 0.04 -8.36
C GLY A 227 -9.84 0.34 -9.40
N LEU A 228 -10.23 0.56 -10.66
CA LEU A 228 -9.32 0.80 -11.78
C LEU A 228 -8.41 2.03 -11.63
N PRO A 229 -8.78 3.11 -10.91
CA PRO A 229 -7.84 4.19 -10.58
C PRO A 229 -6.60 3.68 -9.82
N PHE A 230 -6.71 2.63 -9.01
CA PHE A 230 -5.58 2.06 -8.26
C PHE A 230 -4.69 1.12 -9.07
N GLU A 231 -4.99 0.88 -10.35
CA GLU A 231 -4.16 0.06 -11.24
C GLU A 231 -2.77 0.67 -11.46
N MET A 232 -2.64 1.99 -11.27
CA MET A 232 -1.35 2.68 -11.25
C MET A 232 -0.40 2.15 -10.17
N TYR A 233 -0.87 1.35 -9.21
CA TYR A 233 -0.05 0.67 -8.21
C TYR A 233 0.04 -0.83 -8.49
N ASN A 234 1.25 -1.39 -8.40
CA ASN A 234 1.48 -2.82 -8.53
C ASN A 234 1.02 -3.57 -7.27
N HIS A 235 1.25 -4.88 -7.26
CA HIS A 235 0.86 -5.78 -6.17
C HIS A 235 1.65 -5.57 -4.87
N LEU A 236 2.74 -4.80 -4.91
CA LEU A 236 3.50 -4.35 -3.74
C LEU A 236 3.09 -2.94 -3.30
N GLY A 237 2.11 -2.33 -3.97
CA GLY A 237 1.71 -0.94 -3.73
C GLY A 237 2.67 0.10 -4.31
N LEU A 238 3.71 -0.30 -5.06
CA LEU A 238 4.61 0.63 -5.77
C LEU A 238 3.90 1.21 -6.98
N ARG A 239 4.18 2.47 -7.31
CA ARG A 239 3.64 3.09 -8.52
C ARG A 239 4.26 2.38 -9.75
N ARG A 240 3.41 1.75 -10.56
CA ARG A 240 3.78 1.06 -11.79
C ARG A 240 4.35 2.03 -12.76
#